data_AF-A0A2S4VEN1-F1
#
_entry.id   AF-A0A2S4VEN1-F1
#
_cell.length_a   1.000
_cell.length_b   1.000
_cell.length_c   1.000
_cell.angle_alpha   90.00
_cell.angle_beta   90.00
_cell.angle_gamma   90.00
#
_symmetry.space_group_name_H-M   'P 1'
#
loop_
_entity.id
_entity.type
_entity.pdbx_description
1 polymer ?
#
loop_
_entity_poly.entity_id
_entity_poly.type
_entity_poly.pdbx_seq_one_letter_code
_entity_poly.pdbx_strand_id
1 'polypeptide(L)'
;MSILAFTEFCNLSILLASSPPSQPSNGPGPSPSSTSLTPVEEMGNVIMKLGSGTFGRVVTSTNVPYAFKAVRRTHNIPILQGEFGWTQAVHNALTGQDFIGAPSAVAFINGGDPNALANIPDLFTEDLLEGCNQEVTSVLISDRVYPVSRDLRQKIVESFCPEALKSLHTSKPFIARVYLGRQELEQRAVQKCGRAEAYSFRSAPHRFFNTYNFTLTEKKIRKLDLPVDEYACTMGFLLARMHFIVGTDGRDLEIILGMGDNPMKDKIYVIDCNQFRAFSGGVDDVPNLVDAVITNDPYFPQQGVLLTHTLDAYTTEVQAIAAINGTGDILTIGEHFFTHLSFALKGLSKF
;
A
#
# COMPACT_ATOMS: atom_id res chain seq x y z
N MET A 1 -33.37 16.33 14.91
CA MET A 1 -34.61 15.52 14.92
C MET A 1 -34.96 15.25 13.45
N SER A 2 -35.15 13.97 13.10
CA SER A 2 -35.40 13.37 11.75
C SER A 2 -34.21 13.42 10.77
N ILE A 3 -33.56 12.33 10.33
CA ILE A 3 -33.91 10.93 9.91
C ILE A 3 -34.74 10.86 8.62
N LEU A 4 -34.25 10.01 7.70
CA LEU A 4 -34.75 9.50 6.39
C LEU A 4 -33.96 10.09 5.20
N ALA A 5 -33.50 9.33 4.20
CA ALA A 5 -33.50 7.90 3.93
C ALA A 5 -32.55 7.67 2.73
N PHE A 6 -31.78 6.58 2.71
CA PHE A 6 -31.33 5.95 1.45
C PHE A 6 -31.18 4.45 1.70
N THR A 7 -32.32 3.79 1.74
CA THR A 7 -32.49 2.35 1.49
C THR A 7 -32.99 2.21 0.06
N GLU A 8 -32.19 1.60 -0.81
CA GLU A 8 -32.64 0.74 -1.92
C GLU A 8 -31.42 0.33 -2.75
N PHE A 9 -30.96 -0.91 -2.59
CA PHE A 9 -30.39 -1.71 -3.69
C PHE A 9 -30.58 -3.19 -3.33
N CYS A 10 -31.77 -3.69 -3.65
CA CYS A 10 -32.02 -5.12 -3.81
C CYS A 10 -31.77 -5.49 -5.28
N ASN A 11 -31.24 -6.71 -5.46
CA ASN A 11 -31.27 -7.53 -6.67
C ASN A 11 -30.48 -7.03 -7.88
N LEU A 12 -29.23 -7.48 -7.97
CA LEU A 12 -28.62 -7.74 -9.27
C LEU A 12 -28.34 -9.24 -9.40
N SER A 13 -29.32 -9.95 -9.96
CA SER A 13 -29.14 -11.29 -10.50
C SER A 13 -28.10 -11.23 -11.62
N ILE A 14 -27.00 -11.96 -11.48
CA ILE A 14 -26.02 -12.14 -12.55
C ILE A 14 -26.66 -13.02 -13.62
N LEU A 15 -27.08 -12.38 -14.71
CA LEU A 15 -27.49 -13.01 -15.96
C LEU A 15 -26.29 -13.72 -16.59
N LEU A 16 -26.25 -15.04 -16.45
CA LEU A 16 -25.53 -15.92 -17.36
C LEU A 16 -26.30 -15.99 -18.68
N ALA A 17 -25.80 -15.35 -19.75
CA ALA A 17 -26.07 -15.79 -21.12
C ALA A 17 -25.13 -15.12 -22.13
N SER A 18 -24.29 -15.93 -22.78
CA SER A 18 -24.24 -15.95 -24.25
C SER A 18 -23.54 -17.22 -24.72
N SER A 19 -24.33 -18.14 -25.27
CA SER A 19 -23.86 -19.26 -26.07
C SER A 19 -23.15 -18.74 -27.33
N PRO A 20 -22.11 -19.42 -27.84
CA PRO A 20 -21.45 -19.01 -29.07
C PRO A 20 -22.31 -19.35 -30.30
N PRO A 21 -22.19 -18.57 -31.40
CA PRO A 21 -22.96 -18.78 -32.61
C PRO A 21 -22.50 -20.02 -33.38
N SER A 22 -23.48 -20.65 -34.02
CA SER A 22 -23.36 -21.80 -34.93
C SER A 22 -22.45 -21.50 -36.14
N GLN A 23 -21.48 -22.39 -36.40
CA GLN A 23 -20.71 -22.38 -37.65
C GLN A 23 -21.37 -23.25 -38.73
N PRO A 24 -21.25 -22.86 -40.03
CA PRO A 24 -21.78 -23.64 -41.14
C PRO A 24 -20.87 -24.82 -41.52
N SER A 25 -21.50 -25.89 -41.97
CA SER A 25 -20.93 -27.13 -42.48
C SER A 25 -20.03 -26.93 -43.71
N ASN A 26 -18.83 -27.51 -43.71
CA ASN A 26 -18.02 -27.74 -44.92
C ASN A 26 -17.35 -29.13 -44.87
N GLY A 27 -17.35 -29.81 -46.03
CA GLY A 27 -16.95 -31.22 -46.23
C GLY A 27 -15.43 -31.50 -46.22
N PRO A 28 -15.02 -32.74 -46.58
CA PRO A 28 -13.75 -33.33 -46.15
C PRO A 28 -12.58 -32.98 -47.07
N GLY A 29 -11.43 -32.63 -46.49
CA GLY A 29 -10.16 -32.38 -47.15
C GLY A 29 -8.99 -32.59 -46.16
N PRO A 30 -7.77 -32.87 -46.66
CA PRO A 30 -6.92 -33.95 -46.16
C PRO A 30 -6.13 -33.61 -44.89
N SER A 31 -5.92 -34.65 -44.09
CA SER A 31 -5.08 -34.64 -42.88
C SER A 31 -3.64 -34.21 -43.17
N PRO A 32 -3.06 -33.33 -42.33
CA PRO A 32 -1.62 -33.29 -42.13
C PRO A 32 -1.26 -33.59 -40.66
N SER A 33 -0.43 -34.62 -40.53
CA SER A 33 0.69 -34.78 -39.58
C SER A 33 0.52 -34.27 -38.15
N SER A 34 0.53 -35.22 -37.22
CA SER A 34 0.69 -35.07 -35.78
C SER A 34 2.02 -34.39 -35.43
N THR A 35 2.02 -33.06 -35.33
CA THR A 35 3.02 -32.35 -34.54
C THR A 35 2.48 -32.31 -33.12
N SER A 36 3.02 -33.15 -32.24
CA SER A 36 2.70 -33.13 -30.82
C SER A 36 3.12 -31.79 -30.24
N LEU A 37 2.16 -30.86 -30.16
CA LEU A 37 2.27 -29.70 -29.29
C LEU A 37 2.38 -30.27 -27.88
N THR A 38 3.56 -30.18 -27.30
CA THR A 38 3.75 -30.33 -25.85
C THR A 38 2.69 -29.47 -25.17
N PRO A 39 1.88 -30.01 -24.25
CA PRO A 39 0.96 -29.19 -23.48
C PRO A 39 1.77 -28.07 -22.86
N VAL A 40 1.38 -26.82 -23.11
CA VAL A 40 1.79 -25.71 -22.28
C VAL A 40 1.37 -26.13 -20.88
N GLU A 41 2.32 -26.40 -19.98
CA GLU A 41 2.00 -26.65 -18.58
C GLU A 41 1.09 -25.50 -18.15
N GLU A 42 -0.18 -25.80 -17.85
CA GLU A 42 -1.05 -24.86 -17.17
C GLU A 42 -0.27 -24.44 -15.92
N MET A 43 0.25 -23.21 -15.90
CA MET A 43 0.77 -22.61 -14.68
C MET A 43 -0.41 -22.60 -13.71
N GLY A 44 -0.46 -23.62 -12.86
CA GLY A 44 -1.50 -23.77 -11.85
C GLY A 44 -1.63 -22.47 -11.07
N ASN A 45 -2.84 -22.16 -10.62
CA ASN A 45 -3.11 -20.98 -9.80
C ASN A 45 -2.16 -20.94 -8.59
N VAL A 46 -1.07 -20.16 -8.66
CA VAL A 46 -0.12 -20.04 -7.55
C VAL A 46 -0.60 -18.94 -6.62
N ILE A 47 -1.03 -19.33 -5.43
CA ILE A 47 -1.35 -18.40 -4.35
C ILE A 47 -0.05 -17.81 -3.82
N MET A 48 0.00 -16.49 -3.74
CA MET A 48 1.12 -15.73 -3.22
C MET A 48 0.72 -15.06 -1.91
N LYS A 49 1.43 -15.38 -0.84
CA LYS A 49 1.32 -14.68 0.44
C LYS A 49 2.05 -13.34 0.35
N LEU A 50 1.31 -12.24 0.43
CA LEU A 50 1.85 -10.89 0.42
C LEU A 50 2.22 -10.41 1.83
N GLY A 51 1.42 -10.79 2.83
CA GLY A 51 1.61 -10.33 4.20
C GLY A 51 0.92 -11.23 5.23
N SER A 52 1.42 -11.19 6.46
CA SER A 52 0.79 -11.86 7.61
C SER A 52 1.27 -11.21 8.89
N GLY A 53 0.35 -10.61 9.64
CA GLY A 53 0.60 -9.99 10.93
C GLY A 53 -0.39 -10.47 11.98
N THR A 54 -0.42 -9.79 13.12
CA THR A 54 -1.38 -10.03 14.21
C THR A 54 -2.82 -9.69 13.82
N PHE A 55 -3.00 -8.69 12.95
CA PHE A 55 -4.30 -8.26 12.44
C PHE A 55 -4.93 -9.30 11.51
N GLY A 56 -4.16 -9.75 10.52
CA GLY A 56 -4.68 -10.51 9.39
C GLY A 56 -3.61 -11.12 8.49
N ARG A 57 -4.07 -11.77 7.42
CA ARG A 57 -3.26 -12.33 6.34
C ARG A 57 -3.68 -11.71 5.02
N VAL A 58 -2.71 -11.44 4.16
CA VAL A 58 -2.93 -10.90 2.82
C VAL A 58 -2.37 -11.87 1.80
N VAL A 59 -3.21 -12.28 0.85
CA VAL A 59 -2.84 -13.16 -0.25
C VAL A 59 -3.33 -12.62 -1.60
N THR A 60 -2.78 -13.15 -2.67
CA THR A 60 -3.20 -12.91 -4.05
C THR A 60 -2.92 -14.17 -4.88
N SER A 61 -3.29 -14.18 -6.15
CA SER A 61 -2.93 -15.24 -7.11
C SER A 61 -2.32 -14.62 -8.36
N THR A 62 -1.59 -15.40 -9.15
CA THR A 62 -1.05 -14.98 -10.46
C THR A 62 -2.14 -14.65 -11.47
N ASN A 63 -3.34 -15.22 -11.30
CA ASN A 63 -4.42 -15.16 -12.29
C ASN A 63 -5.55 -14.19 -11.91
N VAL A 64 -5.40 -13.44 -10.81
CA VAL A 64 -6.38 -12.45 -10.38
C VAL A 64 -5.71 -11.10 -10.13
N PRO A 65 -6.35 -9.97 -10.51
CA PRO A 65 -5.82 -8.63 -10.27
C PRO A 65 -6.07 -8.14 -8.84
N TYR A 66 -6.48 -9.02 -7.93
CA TYR A 66 -6.96 -8.65 -6.58
C TYR A 66 -6.01 -9.10 -5.47
N ALA A 67 -6.05 -8.36 -4.37
CA ALA A 67 -5.51 -8.77 -3.08
C ALA A 67 -6.67 -9.06 -2.11
N PHE A 68 -6.50 -10.10 -1.30
CA PHE A 68 -7.48 -10.57 -0.32
C PHE A 68 -6.87 -10.43 1.07
N LYS A 69 -7.48 -9.61 1.93
CA LYS A 69 -7.08 -9.41 3.33
C LYS A 69 -8.13 -10.02 4.25
N ALA A 70 -7.77 -11.08 4.96
CA ALA A 70 -8.62 -11.69 5.98
C ALA A 70 -8.11 -11.36 7.38
N VAL A 71 -9.03 -11.13 8.31
CA VAL A 71 -8.69 -10.94 9.73
C VAL A 71 -8.41 -12.27 10.43
N ARG A 72 -7.45 -12.29 11.36
CA ARG A 72 -7.16 -13.48 12.17
C ARG A 72 -8.23 -13.73 13.24
N ARG A 73 -8.79 -12.65 13.79
CA ARG A 73 -9.71 -12.67 14.93
C ARG A 73 -10.97 -11.90 14.60
N THR A 74 -12.12 -12.42 15.00
CA THR A 74 -13.44 -11.84 14.72
C THR A 74 -13.63 -10.43 15.29
N HIS A 75 -12.97 -10.09 16.41
CA HIS A 75 -13.04 -8.73 16.95
C HIS A 75 -12.37 -7.67 16.05
N ASN A 76 -11.56 -8.06 15.07
CA ASN A 76 -10.98 -7.14 14.08
C ASN A 76 -11.91 -6.88 12.88
N ILE A 77 -13.05 -7.59 12.77
CA ILE A 77 -13.99 -7.41 11.66
C ILE A 77 -14.46 -5.95 11.53
N PRO A 78 -14.86 -5.24 12.60
CA PRO A 78 -15.25 -3.83 12.49
C PRO A 78 -14.12 -2.93 11.99
N ILE A 79 -12.87 -3.24 12.36
CA ILE A 79 -11.69 -2.50 11.89
C ILE A 79 -11.48 -2.74 10.39
N LEU A 80 -11.58 -3.99 9.93
CA LEU A 80 -11.48 -4.33 8.50
C LEU A 80 -12.61 -3.69 7.68
N GLN A 81 -13.82 -3.60 8.24
CA GLN A 81 -14.95 -2.92 7.61
C GLN A 81 -14.70 -1.41 7.52
N GLY A 82 -14.11 -0.79 8.54
CA GLY A 82 -13.63 0.59 8.49
C GLY A 82 -12.56 0.78 7.42
N GLU A 83 -11.58 -0.13 7.36
CA GLU A 83 -10.52 -0.13 6.35
C GLU A 83 -11.07 -0.20 4.92
N PHE A 84 -12.14 -0.97 4.67
CA PHE A 84 -12.82 -1.00 3.37
C PHE A 84 -13.30 0.40 2.95
N GLY A 85 -13.95 1.12 3.86
CA GLY A 85 -14.41 2.49 3.61
C GLY A 85 -13.24 3.46 3.39
N TRP A 86 -12.21 3.40 4.24
CA TRP A 86 -11.04 4.27 4.12
C TRP A 86 -10.24 4.01 2.85
N THR A 87 -10.02 2.75 2.49
CA THR A 87 -9.32 2.37 1.25
C THR A 87 -10.00 2.99 0.03
N GLN A 88 -11.34 2.90 -0.05
CA GLN A 88 -12.07 3.52 -1.16
C GLN A 88 -11.99 5.05 -1.15
N ALA A 89 -12.10 5.68 0.03
CA ALA A 89 -12.01 7.13 0.14
C ALA A 89 -10.62 7.64 -0.28
N VAL A 90 -9.56 6.95 0.12
CA VAL A 90 -8.17 7.25 -0.28
C VAL A 90 -7.99 7.03 -1.78
N HIS A 91 -8.49 5.93 -2.35
CA HIS A 91 -8.47 5.70 -3.80
C HIS A 91 -9.09 6.87 -4.56
N ASN A 92 -10.30 7.29 -4.17
CA ASN A 92 -11.00 8.39 -4.81
C ASN A 92 -10.21 9.71 -4.69
N ALA A 93 -9.62 9.99 -3.53
CA ALA A 93 -8.85 11.21 -3.29
C ALA A 93 -7.56 11.29 -4.12
N LEU A 94 -7.02 10.13 -4.53
CA LEU A 94 -5.78 10.00 -5.31
C LEU A 94 -6.02 9.62 -6.78
N THR A 95 -7.28 9.49 -7.19
CA THR A 95 -7.64 9.12 -8.57
C THR A 95 -7.14 10.18 -9.55
N GLY A 96 -6.59 9.74 -10.68
CA GLY A 96 -6.03 10.61 -11.71
C GLY A 96 -4.62 11.13 -11.44
N GLN A 97 -3.97 10.70 -10.35
CA GLN A 97 -2.57 11.05 -10.08
C GLN A 97 -1.60 10.00 -10.65
N ASP A 98 -0.61 10.46 -11.42
CA ASP A 98 0.37 9.58 -12.07
C ASP A 98 1.54 9.19 -11.17
N PHE A 99 1.77 9.92 -10.07
CA PHE A 99 2.90 9.75 -9.16
C PHE A 99 2.53 9.03 -7.85
N ILE A 100 1.23 8.98 -7.52
CA ILE A 100 0.70 8.32 -6.33
C ILE A 100 -0.60 7.57 -6.66
N GLY A 101 -0.98 6.58 -5.85
CA GLY A 101 -2.29 5.94 -5.91
C GLY A 101 -2.60 5.14 -4.64
N ALA A 102 -3.79 4.56 -4.62
CA ALA A 102 -4.19 3.54 -3.65
C ALA A 102 -5.08 2.50 -4.35
N PRO A 103 -5.10 1.25 -3.86
CA PRO A 103 -6.04 0.24 -4.34
C PRO A 103 -7.49 0.70 -4.23
N SER A 104 -8.35 0.39 -5.21
CA SER A 104 -9.80 0.50 -4.99
C SER A 104 -10.26 -0.62 -4.07
N ALA A 105 -11.24 -0.33 -3.21
CA ALA A 105 -11.88 -1.35 -2.40
C ALA A 105 -13.00 -2.01 -3.24
N VAL A 106 -12.78 -3.25 -3.66
CA VAL A 106 -13.63 -3.94 -4.64
C VAL A 106 -14.85 -4.55 -3.96
N ALA A 107 -14.62 -5.26 -2.86
CA ALA A 107 -15.69 -5.92 -2.12
C ALA A 107 -15.30 -6.19 -0.66
N PHE A 108 -16.32 -6.37 0.18
CA PHE A 108 -16.18 -6.84 1.55
C PHE A 108 -17.07 -8.07 1.75
N ILE A 109 -16.46 -9.19 2.11
CA ILE A 109 -17.16 -10.44 2.41
C ILE A 109 -17.32 -10.54 3.91
N ASN A 110 -18.56 -10.55 4.39
CA ASN A 110 -18.87 -10.73 5.79
C ASN A 110 -18.82 -12.22 6.16
N GLY A 111 -17.88 -12.58 7.02
CA GLY A 111 -17.71 -13.96 7.49
C GLY A 111 -18.87 -14.52 8.29
N GLY A 112 -19.75 -13.65 8.81
CA GLY A 112 -20.99 -14.07 9.49
C GLY A 112 -22.13 -14.46 8.54
N ASP A 113 -21.97 -14.28 7.22
CA ASP A 113 -22.94 -14.69 6.20
C ASP A 113 -22.42 -15.94 5.45
N PRO A 114 -22.99 -17.14 5.72
CA PRO A 114 -22.59 -18.36 5.04
C PRO A 114 -22.73 -18.31 3.51
N ASN A 115 -23.68 -17.53 2.99
CA ASN A 115 -23.86 -17.38 1.54
C ASN A 115 -22.79 -16.49 0.93
N ALA A 116 -22.24 -15.54 1.70
CA ALA A 116 -21.16 -14.67 1.24
C ALA A 116 -19.80 -15.39 1.23
N LEU A 117 -19.57 -16.32 2.16
CA LEU A 117 -18.36 -17.14 2.21
C LEU A 117 -18.21 -18.05 0.98
N ALA A 118 -19.31 -18.52 0.40
CA ALA A 118 -19.31 -19.29 -0.85
C ALA A 118 -18.79 -18.50 -2.07
N ASN A 119 -18.68 -17.17 -1.96
CA ASN A 119 -18.11 -16.31 -2.99
C ASN A 119 -16.59 -16.09 -2.82
N ILE A 120 -15.98 -16.57 -1.72
CA ILE A 120 -14.52 -16.67 -1.66
C ILE A 120 -14.14 -17.81 -2.60
N PRO A 121 -13.31 -17.58 -3.64
CA PRO A 121 -12.90 -18.66 -4.51
C PRO A 121 -12.30 -19.79 -3.67
N ASP A 122 -12.77 -21.04 -3.85
CA ASP A 122 -12.35 -22.22 -3.08
C ASP A 122 -10.82 -22.31 -2.93
N LEU A 123 -10.12 -21.83 -3.95
CA LEU A 123 -8.68 -21.65 -4.03
C LEU A 123 -8.08 -20.95 -2.79
N PHE A 124 -8.70 -19.93 -2.23
CA PHE A 124 -8.12 -19.15 -1.12
C PHE A 124 -8.50 -19.70 0.25
N THR A 125 -9.43 -20.64 0.35
CA THR A 125 -10.05 -21.02 1.62
C THR A 125 -9.05 -21.66 2.59
N GLU A 126 -8.16 -22.55 2.15
CA GLU A 126 -7.18 -23.12 3.08
C GLU A 126 -6.05 -22.13 3.44
N ASP A 127 -5.49 -21.44 2.44
CA ASP A 127 -4.35 -20.53 2.64
C ASP A 127 -4.71 -19.21 3.34
N LEU A 128 -5.88 -18.65 3.07
CA LEU A 128 -6.36 -17.42 3.68
C LEU A 128 -6.83 -17.66 5.13
N LEU A 129 -7.39 -18.84 5.40
CA LEU A 129 -7.94 -19.20 6.71
C LEU A 129 -6.94 -19.91 7.63
N GLU A 130 -5.76 -20.31 7.13
CA GLU A 130 -4.70 -20.89 7.95
C GLU A 130 -4.29 -19.93 9.09
N GLY A 131 -4.66 -20.29 10.32
CA GLY A 131 -4.40 -19.51 11.53
C GLY A 131 -5.41 -18.37 11.80
N CYS A 132 -6.50 -18.31 11.05
CA CYS A 132 -7.70 -17.53 11.36
C CYS A 132 -8.69 -18.42 12.14
N ASN A 133 -9.59 -17.83 12.93
CA ASN A 133 -10.72 -18.62 13.47
C ASN A 133 -11.58 -19.08 12.28
N GLN A 134 -11.46 -20.37 11.94
CA GLN A 134 -11.81 -20.97 10.65
C GLN A 134 -13.32 -20.95 10.31
N GLU A 135 -14.19 -20.53 11.24
CA GLU A 135 -15.64 -20.64 11.08
C GLU A 135 -16.35 -19.32 10.71
N VAL A 136 -15.73 -18.14 10.88
CA VAL A 136 -16.39 -16.83 10.69
C VAL A 136 -15.40 -15.67 10.46
N THR A 137 -14.53 -15.72 9.44
CA THR A 137 -13.66 -14.56 9.12
C THR A 137 -14.19 -13.72 7.96
N SER A 138 -13.99 -12.40 8.06
CA SER A 138 -14.34 -11.47 6.99
C SER A 138 -13.14 -11.14 6.11
N VAL A 139 -13.40 -10.85 4.84
CA VAL A 139 -12.37 -10.61 3.83
C VAL A 139 -12.62 -9.27 3.13
N LEU A 140 -11.58 -8.44 3.07
CA LEU A 140 -11.54 -7.26 2.22
C LEU A 140 -10.86 -7.65 0.91
N ILE A 141 -11.49 -7.30 -0.20
CA ILE A 141 -10.96 -7.47 -1.55
C ILE A 141 -10.63 -6.09 -2.09
N SER A 142 -9.40 -5.90 -2.54
CA SER A 142 -8.95 -4.67 -3.18
C SER A 142 -8.22 -4.97 -4.49
N ASP A 143 -8.02 -3.94 -5.30
CA ASP A 143 -7.04 -4.03 -6.38
C ASP A 143 -5.66 -4.37 -5.82
N ARG A 144 -4.87 -5.06 -6.64
CA ARG A 144 -3.51 -5.43 -6.29
C ARG A 144 -2.54 -4.32 -6.67
N VAL A 145 -1.66 -3.95 -5.74
CA VAL A 145 -0.42 -3.25 -6.10
C VAL A 145 0.56 -4.28 -6.65
N TYR A 146 0.97 -4.09 -7.91
CA TYR A 146 1.94 -4.97 -8.55
C TYR A 146 3.36 -4.68 -8.04
N PRO A 147 4.24 -5.70 -8.09
CA PRO A 147 5.64 -5.52 -7.75
C PRO A 147 6.31 -4.43 -8.58
N VAL A 148 7.37 -3.79 -8.07
CA VAL A 148 8.16 -2.80 -8.83
C VAL A 148 8.74 -3.39 -10.12
N SER A 149 9.04 -2.53 -11.11
CA SER A 149 9.51 -2.90 -12.45
C SER A 149 10.71 -3.85 -12.44
N ARG A 150 10.81 -4.70 -13.47
CA ARG A 150 11.91 -5.67 -13.59
C ARG A 150 13.28 -5.00 -13.50
N ASP A 151 13.42 -3.85 -14.14
CA ASP A 151 14.67 -3.10 -14.18
C ASP A 151 15.03 -2.59 -12.78
N LEU A 152 14.05 -2.05 -12.03
CA LEU A 152 14.27 -1.63 -10.67
C LEU A 152 14.58 -2.81 -9.73
N ARG A 153 13.88 -3.94 -9.89
CA ARG A 153 14.20 -5.18 -9.14
C ARG A 153 15.64 -5.60 -9.37
N GLN A 154 16.09 -5.61 -10.62
CA GLN A 154 17.45 -5.98 -10.97
C GLN A 154 18.47 -5.03 -10.33
N LYS A 155 18.25 -3.71 -10.42
CA LYS A 155 19.11 -2.71 -9.77
C LYS A 155 19.17 -2.91 -8.24
N ILE A 156 18.03 -3.21 -7.59
CA ILE A 156 17.97 -3.49 -6.16
C ILE A 156 18.79 -4.74 -5.81
N VAL A 157 18.60 -5.83 -6.56
CA VAL A 157 19.32 -7.09 -6.33
C VAL A 157 20.82 -6.91 -6.53
N GLU A 158 21.23 -6.24 -7.61
CA GLU A 158 22.64 -6.00 -7.89
C GLU A 158 23.31 -5.11 -6.84
N SER A 159 22.60 -4.08 -6.37
CA SER A 159 23.14 -3.06 -5.47
C SER A 159 23.14 -3.45 -4.00
N PHE A 160 22.22 -4.32 -3.57
CA PHE A 160 21.94 -4.57 -2.15
C PHE A 160 21.76 -6.05 -1.78
N CYS A 161 21.52 -6.96 -2.74
CA CYS A 161 21.42 -8.38 -2.42
C CYS A 161 22.84 -8.97 -2.26
N PRO A 162 23.11 -9.72 -1.18
CA PRO A 162 24.36 -10.44 -1.03
C PRO A 162 24.62 -11.38 -2.22
N GLU A 163 25.87 -11.47 -2.68
CA GLU A 163 26.23 -12.22 -3.89
C GLU A 163 25.69 -13.66 -3.90
N ALA A 164 25.82 -14.36 -2.78
CA ALA A 164 25.35 -15.73 -2.61
C ALA A 164 23.82 -15.91 -2.76
N LEU A 165 23.04 -14.82 -2.69
CA LEU A 165 21.58 -14.84 -2.74
C LEU A 165 21.01 -14.23 -4.03
N LYS A 166 21.83 -13.65 -4.91
CA LYS A 166 21.35 -12.94 -6.10
C LYS A 166 20.52 -13.84 -7.02
N SER A 167 21.03 -15.02 -7.37
CA SER A 167 20.34 -15.98 -8.25
C SER A 167 18.97 -16.41 -7.72
N LEU A 168 18.78 -16.44 -6.40
CA LEU A 168 17.51 -16.78 -5.76
C LEU A 168 16.49 -15.63 -5.80
N HIS A 169 16.94 -14.38 -5.97
CA HIS A 169 16.10 -13.19 -5.84
C HIS A 169 15.87 -12.44 -7.15
N THR A 170 16.65 -12.71 -8.20
CA THR A 170 16.49 -12.06 -9.52
C THR A 170 15.09 -12.23 -10.12
N SER A 171 14.44 -13.36 -9.88
CA SER A 171 13.09 -13.67 -10.40
C SER A 171 11.95 -13.39 -9.42
N LYS A 172 12.25 -13.04 -8.16
CA LYS A 172 11.20 -12.83 -7.15
C LYS A 172 10.54 -11.46 -7.33
N PRO A 173 9.22 -11.35 -7.09
CA PRO A 173 8.54 -10.06 -7.07
C PRO A 173 8.97 -9.23 -5.85
N PHE A 174 9.04 -7.90 -6.02
CA PHE A 174 9.41 -6.96 -4.97
C PHE A 174 8.34 -5.90 -4.73
N ILE A 175 8.11 -5.58 -3.46
CA ILE A 175 7.48 -4.34 -3.03
C ILE A 175 8.46 -3.65 -2.09
N ALA A 176 8.68 -2.36 -2.32
CA ALA A 176 9.65 -1.57 -1.56
C ALA A 176 8.94 -0.54 -0.69
N ARG A 177 9.17 -0.54 0.63
CA ARG A 177 8.60 0.47 1.54
C ARG A 177 9.45 1.73 1.54
N VAL A 178 8.85 2.87 1.27
CA VAL A 178 9.55 4.16 1.10
C VAL A 178 9.70 4.83 2.45
N TYR A 179 10.90 4.78 3.03
CA TYR A 179 11.18 5.32 4.36
C TYR A 179 12.07 6.56 4.26
N LEU A 180 11.48 7.76 4.27
CA LEU A 180 12.23 9.03 4.20
C LEU A 180 12.53 9.61 5.58
N GLY A 181 11.84 9.16 6.63
CA GLY A 181 12.11 9.55 8.02
C GLY A 181 13.24 8.77 8.67
N ARG A 182 13.55 7.58 8.15
CA ARG A 182 14.61 6.73 8.70
C ARG A 182 15.98 7.30 8.36
N GLN A 183 16.61 7.94 9.33
CA GLN A 183 18.06 8.13 9.28
C GLN A 183 18.73 6.77 9.53
N GLU A 184 19.63 6.35 8.64
CA GLU A 184 20.42 5.16 8.90
C GLU A 184 21.20 5.36 10.21
N LEU A 185 20.99 4.45 11.17
CA LEU A 185 21.68 4.41 12.47
C LEU A 185 23.21 4.22 12.36
N GLU A 186 23.78 4.26 11.15
CA GLU A 186 25.22 4.20 10.90
C GLU A 186 25.99 5.23 11.75
N GLN A 187 25.41 6.40 12.03
CA GLN A 187 26.07 7.44 12.83
C GLN A 187 25.86 7.32 14.35
N ARG A 188 24.76 6.72 14.81
CA ARG A 188 24.49 6.56 16.27
C ARG A 188 25.37 5.49 16.92
N ALA A 189 25.90 4.54 16.16
CA ALA A 189 26.85 3.54 16.67
C ALA A 189 28.25 4.12 16.94
N VAL A 190 28.64 5.21 16.25
CA VAL A 190 29.97 5.82 16.42
C VAL A 190 30.03 6.72 17.66
N GLN A 191 28.92 7.35 18.06
CA GLN A 191 28.92 8.33 19.15
C GLN A 191 28.74 7.72 20.55
N LYS A 192 28.08 6.55 20.68
CA LYS A 192 27.72 5.98 22.01
C LYS A 192 28.75 5.02 22.60
N CYS A 193 29.72 4.55 21.83
CA CYS A 193 30.71 3.60 22.32
C CYS A 193 32.12 4.20 22.21
N GLY A 194 32.51 5.00 23.19
CA GLY A 194 33.89 5.47 23.41
C GLY A 194 34.88 4.36 23.80
N ARG A 195 34.69 3.13 23.29
CA ARG A 195 35.67 2.06 23.32
C ARG A 195 35.94 1.63 21.90
N ALA A 196 37.12 2.00 21.42
CA ALA A 196 37.73 1.49 20.20
C ALA A 196 38.14 0.01 20.36
N GLU A 197 37.19 -0.86 20.71
CA GLU A 197 37.31 -2.30 20.52
C GLU A 197 36.37 -2.66 19.38
N ALA A 198 36.98 -2.80 18.20
CA ALA A 198 36.53 -3.55 17.04
C ALA A 198 35.13 -4.21 17.14
N TYR A 199 34.07 -3.41 17.19
CA TYR A 199 32.85 -3.73 16.48
C TYR A 199 33.18 -3.51 15.01
N SER A 200 34.01 -4.41 14.48
CA SER A 200 34.13 -4.60 13.05
C SER A 200 32.70 -4.61 12.54
N PHE A 201 32.45 -3.76 11.56
CA PHE A 201 31.32 -3.82 10.64
C PHE A 201 31.37 -5.19 9.93
N ARG A 202 31.22 -6.30 10.67
CA ARG A 202 30.68 -7.53 10.15
C ARG A 202 29.24 -7.16 9.93
N SER A 203 28.95 -6.82 8.68
CA SER A 203 27.71 -7.12 8.00
C SER A 203 26.58 -7.39 8.99
N ALA A 204 25.67 -6.43 9.19
CA ALA A 204 24.35 -6.74 9.71
C ALA A 204 23.94 -8.07 9.05
N PRO A 205 23.64 -9.12 9.84
CA PRO A 205 23.72 -10.49 9.36
C PRO A 205 22.94 -10.59 8.05
N HIS A 206 23.53 -11.30 7.10
CA HIS A 206 23.07 -11.72 5.76
C HIS A 206 21.61 -12.24 5.65
N ARG A 207 20.75 -12.04 6.65
CA ARG A 207 19.50 -12.77 6.93
C ARG A 207 18.22 -12.00 6.63
N PHE A 208 18.25 -10.76 6.14
CA PHE A 208 17.02 -9.95 5.99
C PHE A 208 16.87 -9.25 4.64
N PHE A 209 17.39 -9.82 3.55
CA PHE A 209 16.97 -9.40 2.21
C PHE A 209 15.58 -9.98 1.91
N ASN A 210 14.53 -9.20 2.22
CA ASN A 210 13.14 -9.58 1.99
C ASN A 210 12.60 -8.80 0.79
N THR A 211 12.12 -9.50 -0.24
CA THR A 211 11.60 -8.88 -1.46
C THR A 211 10.23 -8.25 -1.26
N TYR A 212 9.42 -8.77 -0.34
CA TYR A 212 8.07 -8.26 -0.06
C TYR A 212 8.02 -7.16 1.00
N ASN A 213 9.16 -6.88 1.65
CA ASN A 213 9.29 -5.80 2.63
C ASN A 213 10.67 -5.16 2.51
N PHE A 214 11.07 -4.81 1.29
CA PHE A 214 12.37 -4.19 1.06
C PHE A 214 12.31 -2.74 1.55
N THR A 215 13.08 -2.42 2.59
CA THR A 215 13.16 -1.05 3.08
C THR A 215 13.99 -0.17 2.13
N LEU A 216 13.35 0.84 1.55
CA LEU A 216 13.90 1.81 0.64
C LEU A 216 14.09 3.16 1.37
N THR A 217 15.26 3.34 1.98
CA THR A 217 15.66 4.58 2.69
C THR A 217 16.10 5.66 1.71
N GLU A 218 16.13 6.94 2.13
CA GLU A 218 16.67 8.06 1.32
C GLU A 218 17.99 7.69 0.62
N LYS A 219 18.97 7.19 1.36
CA LYS A 219 20.29 6.83 0.81
C LYS A 219 20.20 5.77 -0.28
N LYS A 220 19.32 4.77 -0.11
CA LYS A 220 19.09 3.74 -1.12
C LYS A 220 18.37 4.29 -2.35
N ILE A 221 17.41 5.19 -2.16
CA ILE A 221 16.70 5.88 -3.25
C ILE A 221 17.71 6.66 -4.10
N ARG A 222 18.57 7.46 -3.46
CA ARG A 222 19.65 8.19 -4.14
C ARG A 222 20.63 7.26 -4.85
N LYS A 223 21.04 6.15 -4.21
CA LYS A 223 21.94 5.15 -4.83
C LYS A 223 21.33 4.46 -6.05
N LEU A 224 20.01 4.31 -6.09
CA LEU A 224 19.27 3.74 -7.21
C LEU A 224 18.91 4.76 -8.30
N ASP A 225 19.31 6.03 -8.12
CA ASP A 225 18.97 7.14 -9.01
C ASP A 225 17.44 7.33 -9.17
N LEU A 226 16.72 7.17 -8.04
CA LEU A 226 15.28 7.40 -7.96
C LEU A 226 14.99 8.83 -7.45
N PRO A 227 13.83 9.43 -7.81
CA PRO A 227 13.54 10.85 -7.55
C PRO A 227 13.09 11.09 -6.10
N VAL A 228 14.02 11.07 -5.16
CA VAL A 228 13.72 11.20 -3.72
C VAL A 228 13.05 12.51 -3.35
N ASP A 229 13.40 13.60 -4.04
CA ASP A 229 12.79 14.91 -3.81
C ASP A 229 11.32 14.93 -4.23
N GLU A 230 10.98 14.27 -5.35
CA GLU A 230 9.58 14.08 -5.77
C GLU A 230 8.81 13.18 -4.80
N TYR A 231 9.45 12.16 -4.24
CA TYR A 231 8.82 11.31 -3.22
C TYR A 231 8.50 12.10 -1.95
N ALA A 232 9.38 13.02 -1.53
CA ALA A 232 9.10 13.91 -0.41
C ALA A 232 7.93 14.86 -0.70
N CYS A 233 7.90 15.49 -1.88
CA CYS A 233 6.74 16.29 -2.31
C CYS A 233 5.45 15.45 -2.31
N THR A 234 5.52 14.20 -2.76
CA THR A 234 4.39 13.26 -2.78
C THR A 234 3.85 12.99 -1.37
N MET A 235 4.72 12.92 -0.35
CA MET A 235 4.29 12.77 1.04
C MET A 235 3.49 13.98 1.54
N GLY A 236 3.90 15.19 1.15
CA GLY A 236 3.19 16.43 1.49
C GLY A 236 1.81 16.50 0.84
N PHE A 237 1.77 16.22 -0.46
CA PHE A 237 0.52 16.11 -1.22
C PHE A 237 -0.43 15.08 -0.59
N LEU A 238 0.07 13.90 -0.25
CA LEU A 238 -0.71 12.84 0.39
C LEU A 238 -1.35 13.32 1.69
N LEU A 239 -0.56 13.93 2.60
CA LEU A 239 -1.08 14.40 3.88
C LEU A 239 -2.20 15.43 3.71
N ALA A 240 -2.05 16.38 2.78
CA ALA A 240 -3.08 17.39 2.53
C ALA A 240 -4.39 16.74 2.04
N ARG A 241 -4.30 15.75 1.14
CA ARG A 241 -5.45 14.97 0.66
C ARG A 241 -6.10 14.14 1.76
N MET A 242 -5.30 13.51 2.63
CA MET A 242 -5.82 12.75 3.78
C MET A 242 -6.61 13.66 4.73
N HIS A 243 -6.05 14.82 5.08
CA HIS A 243 -6.71 15.75 5.99
C HIS A 243 -7.97 16.36 5.37
N PHE A 244 -7.89 16.94 4.18
CA PHE A 244 -8.96 17.83 3.69
C PHE A 244 -9.87 17.24 2.61
N ILE A 245 -9.54 16.09 2.04
CA ILE A 245 -10.44 15.38 1.12
C ILE A 245 -11.00 14.13 1.76
N VAL A 246 -10.15 13.29 2.35
CA VAL A 246 -10.60 12.06 3.02
C VAL A 246 -11.21 12.36 4.40
N GLY A 247 -10.74 13.40 5.08
CA GLY A 247 -11.22 13.75 6.42
C GLY A 247 -10.65 12.83 7.51
N THR A 248 -9.36 12.52 7.43
CA THR A 248 -8.67 11.63 8.37
C THR A 248 -7.31 12.18 8.82
N ASP A 249 -6.80 11.69 9.94
CA ASP A 249 -5.43 11.96 10.42
C ASP A 249 -4.35 11.20 9.64
N GLY A 250 -4.72 10.18 8.85
CA GLY A 250 -3.77 9.38 8.07
C GLY A 250 -2.82 8.56 8.94
N ARG A 251 -3.25 8.10 10.11
CA ARG A 251 -2.43 7.29 11.03
C ARG A 251 -2.18 5.86 10.52
N ASP A 252 -0.98 5.35 10.78
CA ASP A 252 -0.46 4.02 10.43
C ASP A 252 -0.49 3.71 8.92
N LEU A 253 -0.19 4.73 8.11
CA LEU A 253 -0.11 4.60 6.66
C LEU A 253 1.10 3.76 6.24
N GLU A 254 0.89 2.74 5.41
CA GLU A 254 1.98 2.08 4.71
C GLU A 254 2.20 2.67 3.31
N ILE A 255 3.39 3.21 3.08
CA ILE A 255 3.76 3.82 1.80
C ILE A 255 4.80 2.97 1.09
N ILE A 256 4.43 2.50 -0.10
CA ILE A 256 5.23 1.56 -0.90
C ILE A 256 5.49 2.11 -2.31
N LEU A 257 6.54 1.62 -2.94
CA LEU A 257 6.79 1.75 -4.36
C LEU A 257 6.34 0.45 -5.03
N GLY A 258 5.55 0.59 -6.09
CA GLY A 258 5.03 -0.53 -6.86
C GLY A 258 4.50 -0.08 -8.21
N MET A 259 3.89 -1.01 -8.92
CA MET A 259 3.27 -0.77 -10.22
C MET A 259 1.76 -0.85 -10.11
N GLY A 260 1.06 -0.04 -10.90
CA GLY A 260 -0.40 -0.16 -11.07
C GLY A 260 -0.75 -0.93 -12.32
N ASP A 261 -1.93 -0.62 -12.84
CA ASP A 261 -2.43 -1.13 -14.11
C ASP A 261 -1.58 -0.70 -15.30
N ASN A 262 -0.80 0.38 -15.17
CA ASN A 262 0.22 0.75 -16.15
C ASN A 262 1.55 0.07 -15.80
N PRO A 263 1.98 -0.96 -16.59
CA PRO A 263 3.17 -1.72 -16.29
C PRO A 263 4.48 -1.01 -16.67
N MET A 264 4.42 0.25 -17.11
CA MET A 264 5.59 0.97 -17.62
C MET A 264 6.20 1.94 -16.60
N LYS A 265 5.55 2.19 -15.47
CA LYS A 265 6.01 3.18 -14.50
C LYS A 265 5.75 2.76 -13.05
N ASP A 266 6.82 2.73 -12.26
CA ASP A 266 6.75 2.62 -10.81
C ASP A 266 6.18 3.92 -10.23
N LYS A 267 5.25 3.81 -9.29
CA LYS A 267 4.71 4.97 -8.55
C LYS A 267 4.46 4.64 -7.08
N ILE A 268 4.26 5.68 -6.28
CA ILE A 268 3.96 5.51 -4.86
C ILE A 268 2.54 4.96 -4.69
N TYR A 269 2.38 3.99 -3.81
CA TYR A 269 1.10 3.50 -3.35
C TYR A 269 0.96 3.63 -1.85
N VAL A 270 -0.27 3.91 -1.45
CA VAL A 270 -0.68 3.99 -0.05
C VAL A 270 -1.59 2.79 0.24
N ILE A 271 -1.26 2.04 1.28
CA ILE A 271 -2.01 0.85 1.70
C ILE A 271 -2.15 0.81 3.23
N ASP A 272 -2.93 -0.16 3.72
CA ASP A 272 -3.15 -0.46 5.15
C ASP A 272 -3.83 0.67 5.93
N CYS A 273 -5.01 1.10 5.49
CA CYS A 273 -5.77 2.21 6.10
C CYS A 273 -6.60 1.77 7.33
N ASN A 274 -6.05 0.89 8.18
CA ASN A 274 -6.81 0.23 9.25
C ASN A 274 -6.78 0.97 10.61
N GLN A 275 -5.88 1.94 10.82
CA GLN A 275 -5.80 2.73 12.07
C GLN A 275 -6.25 4.19 11.92
N PHE A 276 -6.87 4.52 10.78
CA PHE A 276 -7.33 5.87 10.48
C PHE A 276 -8.34 6.35 11.51
N ARG A 277 -8.22 7.63 11.88
CA ARG A 277 -9.21 8.31 12.70
C ARG A 277 -9.83 9.44 11.90
N ALA A 278 -11.12 9.65 12.10
CA ALA A 278 -11.81 10.78 11.49
C ALA A 278 -11.23 12.08 12.02
N PHE A 279 -11.05 13.04 11.12
CA PHE A 279 -10.64 14.40 11.41
C PHE A 279 -11.84 15.32 11.18
N SER A 280 -12.22 16.10 12.20
CA SER A 280 -13.47 16.86 12.18
C SER A 280 -13.39 18.18 11.40
N GLY A 281 -12.21 18.57 10.92
CA GLY A 281 -12.03 19.87 10.29
C GLY A 281 -11.83 21.01 11.28
N GLY A 282 -11.52 20.73 12.56
CA GLY A 282 -11.29 21.75 13.58
C GLY A 282 -9.81 21.98 13.87
N VAL A 283 -9.45 23.21 14.27
CA VAL A 283 -8.07 23.54 14.73
C VAL A 283 -7.68 22.72 15.96
N ASP A 284 -8.64 22.35 16.80
CA ASP A 284 -8.41 21.52 17.99
C ASP A 284 -7.93 20.09 17.66
N ASP A 285 -8.15 19.62 16.43
CA ASP A 285 -7.67 18.31 15.98
C ASP A 285 -6.24 18.35 15.42
N VAL A 286 -5.66 19.53 15.19
CA VAL A 286 -4.29 19.68 14.65
C VAL A 286 -3.25 18.87 15.43
N PRO A 287 -3.25 18.82 16.78
CA PRO A 287 -2.34 17.96 17.52
C PRO A 287 -2.44 16.47 17.14
N ASN A 288 -3.63 15.96 16.80
CA ASN A 288 -3.83 14.58 16.37
C ASN A 288 -3.22 14.34 14.98
N LEU A 289 -3.35 15.31 14.07
CA LEU A 289 -2.72 15.24 12.74
C LEU A 289 -1.19 15.19 12.86
N VAL A 290 -0.62 16.01 13.75
CA VAL A 290 0.82 16.01 14.01
C VAL A 290 1.28 14.69 14.65
N ASP A 291 0.54 14.19 15.63
CA ASP A 291 0.83 12.90 16.27
C ASP A 291 0.77 11.74 15.27
N ALA A 292 -0.17 11.76 14.32
CA ALA A 292 -0.26 10.75 13.26
C ALA A 292 0.99 10.76 12.37
N VAL A 293 1.47 11.92 11.92
CA VAL A 293 2.71 12.03 11.12
C VAL A 293 3.93 11.51 11.88
N ILE A 294 4.06 11.85 13.16
CA ILE A 294 5.17 11.39 14.00
C ILE A 294 5.08 9.88 14.26
N THR A 295 3.87 9.36 14.48
CA THR A 295 3.62 7.93 14.67
C THR A 295 3.91 7.12 13.41
N ASN A 296 3.71 7.71 12.23
CA ASN A 296 4.05 7.13 10.94
C ASN A 296 5.57 7.10 10.67
N ASP A 297 6.41 7.18 11.71
CA ASP A 297 7.83 6.89 11.56
C ASP A 297 8.01 5.43 11.08
N PRO A 298 8.78 5.18 10.00
CA PRO A 298 9.76 6.09 9.42
C PRO A 298 9.46 6.58 8.00
N TYR A 299 8.18 6.76 7.64
CA TYR A 299 7.78 7.15 6.30
C TYR A 299 8.12 8.61 5.97
N PHE A 300 7.77 9.55 6.86
CA PHE A 300 7.87 10.98 6.58
C PHE A 300 9.24 11.56 6.95
N PRO A 301 9.84 12.44 6.10
CA PRO A 301 11.08 13.14 6.45
C PRO A 301 10.95 13.91 7.76
N GLN A 302 11.96 13.82 8.62
CA GLN A 302 11.95 14.51 9.92
C GLN A 302 12.76 15.81 9.93
N GLN A 303 13.67 16.01 8.96
CA GLN A 303 14.54 17.19 8.89
C GLN A 303 15.12 17.39 7.49
N GLY A 304 15.81 18.52 7.31
CA GLY A 304 16.56 18.82 6.10
C GLY A 304 15.66 19.17 4.91
N VAL A 305 16.25 19.13 3.71
CA VAL A 305 15.60 19.58 2.47
C VAL A 305 14.36 18.76 2.12
N LEU A 306 14.35 17.46 2.43
CA LEU A 306 13.18 16.61 2.16
C LEU A 306 11.97 16.98 3.03
N LEU A 307 12.19 17.41 4.28
CA LEU A 307 11.10 17.94 5.11
C LEU A 307 10.56 19.24 4.51
N THR A 308 11.45 20.13 4.04
CA THR A 308 11.03 21.36 3.37
C THR A 308 10.17 21.04 2.14
N HIS A 309 10.61 20.15 1.26
CA HIS A 309 9.82 19.70 0.10
C HIS A 309 8.46 19.12 0.49
N THR A 310 8.40 18.34 1.57
CA THR A 310 7.15 17.78 2.10
C THR A 310 6.20 18.88 2.57
N LEU A 311 6.68 19.84 3.36
CA LEU A 311 5.85 20.91 3.91
C LEU A 311 5.41 21.92 2.85
N ASP A 312 6.25 22.21 1.87
CA ASP A 312 5.92 23.10 0.75
C ASP A 312 4.84 22.47 -0.14
N ALA A 313 4.98 21.18 -0.46
CA ALA A 313 3.97 20.44 -1.22
C ALA A 313 2.65 20.32 -0.46
N TYR A 314 2.69 20.08 0.86
CA TYR A 314 1.50 20.10 1.71
C TYR A 314 0.79 21.45 1.62
N THR A 315 1.52 22.56 1.82
CA THR A 315 0.96 23.92 1.79
C THR A 315 0.35 24.23 0.43
N THR A 316 1.04 23.88 -0.64
CA THR A 316 0.56 24.07 -2.03
C THR A 316 -0.75 23.33 -2.26
N GLU A 317 -0.85 22.09 -1.80
CA GLU A 317 -2.04 21.27 -2.00
C GLU A 317 -3.21 21.76 -1.12
N VAL A 318 -2.95 22.18 0.12
CA VAL A 318 -3.97 22.80 0.99
C VAL A 318 -4.55 24.05 0.33
N GLN A 319 -3.71 24.91 -0.27
CA GLN A 319 -4.17 26.08 -1.02
C GLN A 319 -5.06 25.70 -2.21
N ALA A 320 -4.67 24.66 -2.96
CA ALA A 320 -5.46 24.16 -4.08
C ALA A 320 -6.83 23.63 -3.63
N ILE A 321 -6.88 22.88 -2.52
CA ILE A 321 -8.13 22.34 -1.96
C ILE A 321 -9.03 23.48 -1.42
N ALA A 322 -8.45 24.46 -0.72
CA ALA A 322 -9.17 25.62 -0.19
C ALA A 322 -9.80 26.49 -1.29
N ALA A 323 -9.11 26.63 -2.44
CA ALA A 323 -9.63 27.36 -3.59
C ALA A 323 -10.91 26.74 -4.18
N ILE A 324 -11.13 25.43 -3.98
CA ILE A 324 -12.29 24.70 -4.50
C ILE A 324 -13.42 24.66 -3.46
N ASN A 325 -13.11 24.49 -2.17
CA ASN A 325 -14.09 24.12 -1.13
C ASN A 325 -14.47 25.25 -0.16
N GLY A 326 -13.88 26.44 -0.30
CA GLY A 326 -14.04 27.55 0.65
C GLY A 326 -12.81 27.72 1.55
N THR A 327 -12.41 28.98 1.77
CA THR A 327 -11.01 29.30 2.08
C THR A 327 -10.66 29.41 3.56
N GLY A 328 -11.58 29.84 4.43
CA GLY A 328 -11.23 30.29 5.78
C GLY A 328 -10.62 29.20 6.67
N ASP A 329 -11.37 28.13 6.90
CA ASP A 329 -11.00 27.13 7.90
C ASP A 329 -9.87 26.22 7.42
N ILE A 330 -9.86 25.82 6.15
CA ILE A 330 -8.84 24.93 5.56
C ILE A 330 -7.44 25.55 5.62
N LEU A 331 -7.31 26.82 5.19
CA LEU A 331 -6.02 27.51 5.22
C LEU A 331 -5.51 27.69 6.66
N THR A 332 -6.41 28.10 7.56
CA THR A 332 -6.08 28.26 8.99
C THR A 332 -5.57 26.96 9.59
N ILE A 333 -6.27 25.84 9.38
CA ILE A 333 -5.86 24.54 9.90
C ILE A 333 -4.54 24.10 9.26
N GLY A 334 -4.37 24.31 7.96
CA GLY A 334 -3.14 23.99 7.24
C GLY A 334 -1.92 24.72 7.81
N GLU A 335 -2.05 26.01 8.09
CA GLU A 335 -1.02 26.84 8.72
C GLU A 335 -0.70 26.40 10.15
N HIS A 336 -1.74 26.10 10.94
CA HIS A 336 -1.58 25.55 12.29
C HIS A 336 -0.85 24.21 12.27
N PHE A 337 -1.24 23.30 11.38
CA PHE A 337 -0.58 22.01 11.20
C PHE A 337 0.89 22.18 10.81
N PHE A 338 1.18 22.99 9.79
CA PHE A 338 2.55 23.29 9.36
C PHE A 338 3.41 23.78 10.54
N THR A 339 2.88 24.73 11.31
CA THR A 339 3.57 25.34 12.44
C THR A 339 3.84 24.33 13.55
N HIS A 340 2.82 23.57 13.93
CA HIS A 340 2.91 22.58 15.02
C HIS A 340 3.84 21.42 14.64
N LEU A 341 3.74 20.88 13.42
CA LEU A 341 4.61 19.82 12.93
C LEU A 341 6.07 20.31 12.88
N SER A 342 6.31 21.50 12.34
CA SER A 342 7.65 22.10 12.29
C SER A 342 8.26 22.28 13.68
N PHE A 343 7.44 22.69 14.67
CA PHE A 343 7.89 22.83 16.04
C PHE A 343 8.20 21.48 16.69
N ALA A 344 7.32 20.49 16.52
CA ALA A 344 7.49 19.15 17.08
C ALA A 344 8.76 18.48 16.54
N LEU A 345 9.02 18.55 15.23
CA LEU A 345 10.21 17.94 14.61
C LEU A 345 11.51 18.66 15.01
N LYS A 346 11.50 19.99 15.19
CA LYS A 346 12.64 20.74 15.76
C LYS A 346 12.91 20.39 17.23
N GLY A 347 11.88 20.02 17.98
CA GLY A 347 12.01 19.52 19.35
C GLY A 347 12.69 18.15 19.40
N LEU A 348 12.39 17.28 18.43
CA LEU A 348 12.97 15.94 18.32
C LEU A 348 14.45 15.96 17.87
N SER A 349 14.87 16.93 17.06
CA SER A 349 16.26 17.04 16.58
C SER A 349 17.28 17.42 17.67
N LYS A 350 16.84 17.68 18.91
CA LYS A 350 17.70 18.02 20.06
C LYS A 350 18.09 16.80 20.93
N PHE A 351 17.65 15.59 20.56
CA PHE A 351 17.94 14.31 21.24
C PHE A 351 18.50 13.28 20.25
#